data_AF-A0A5K7Z4W5-F1
#
_entry.id   AF-A0A5K7Z4W5-F1
#
_cell.length_a   1.000
_cell.length_b   1.000
_cell.length_c   1.000
_cell.angle_alpha   90.00
_cell.angle_beta   90.00
_cell.angle_gamma   90.00
#
_symmetry.space_group_name_H-M   'P 1'
#
loop_
_entity.id
_entity.type
_entity.pdbx_description
1 polymer ?
#
loop_
_entity_poly.entity_id
_entity_poly.type
_entity_poly.pdbx_seq_one_letter_code
_entity_poly.pdbx_strand_id
1 'polypeptide(L)'
;MARTYIKTLDRLKVSNLAGRLIAGIDRVIPPDTALFHEAVVRAGAPAGGQPLRYLPYNRQIHSDGDVTTTLSLVVLFNNLRMERFFLKGFREKLSRLVFKFSFNIMDRFIRSVRLDRKLLQIMAGAAGEFSIMGIVQQDEIVRRRFIRRRTRLIYPLMLVSTSDAASRDYIGQFERHQAIRKIKIPLLPFYRKGPQNDKK
;
A
#
# COMPACT_ATOMS: atom_id res chain seq x y z
N MET A 1 35.57 -8.98 12.88
CA MET A 1 35.21 -8.02 11.81
C MET A 1 34.04 -8.46 10.89
N ALA A 2 33.54 -9.70 10.94
CA ALA A 2 32.47 -10.18 10.02
C ALA A 2 31.05 -9.61 10.27
N ARG A 3 30.71 -9.23 11.51
CA ARG A 3 29.34 -8.79 11.88
C ARG A 3 28.93 -7.43 11.29
N THR A 4 29.89 -6.54 11.05
CA THR A 4 29.64 -5.20 10.51
C THR A 4 29.41 -5.24 9.00
N TYR A 5 30.15 -6.12 8.30
CA TYR A 5 30.08 -6.32 6.85
C TYR A 5 28.74 -6.93 6.40
N ILE A 6 28.22 -7.93 7.14
CA ILE A 6 26.91 -8.56 6.86
C ILE A 6 25.77 -7.53 7.00
N LYS A 7 25.81 -6.68 8.04
CA LYS A 7 24.83 -5.61 8.23
C LYS A 7 24.90 -4.53 7.14
N THR A 8 26.07 -4.26 6.58
CA THR A 8 26.23 -3.27 5.50
C THR A 8 25.78 -3.83 4.15
N LEU A 9 26.06 -5.10 3.85
CA LEU A 9 25.54 -5.79 2.66
C LEU A 9 24.01 -5.89 2.67
N ASP A 10 23.40 -6.20 3.82
CA ASP A 10 21.93 -6.19 3.94
C ASP A 10 21.36 -4.77 3.76
N ARG A 11 22.01 -3.75 4.30
CA ARG A 11 21.57 -2.35 4.11
C ARG A 11 21.67 -1.90 2.65
N LEU A 12 22.73 -2.27 1.94
CA LEU A 12 22.89 -1.95 0.51
C LEU A 12 21.86 -2.67 -0.36
N LYS A 13 21.60 -3.96 -0.10
CA LYS A 13 20.55 -4.71 -0.78
C LYS A 13 19.17 -4.11 -0.54
N VAL A 14 18.84 -3.80 0.72
CA VAL A 14 17.58 -3.13 1.09
C VAL A 14 17.48 -1.77 0.41
N SER A 15 18.54 -0.97 0.45
CA SER A 15 18.61 0.36 -0.19
C SER A 15 18.33 0.28 -1.70
N ASN A 16 18.99 -0.65 -2.40
CA ASN A 16 18.84 -0.81 -3.85
C ASN A 16 17.43 -1.28 -4.23
N LEU A 17 16.89 -2.27 -3.51
CA LEU A 17 15.53 -2.75 -3.74
C LEU A 17 14.50 -1.67 -3.40
N ALA A 18 14.68 -0.94 -2.29
CA ALA A 18 13.83 0.18 -1.89
C ALA A 18 13.78 1.24 -2.98
N GLY A 19 14.93 1.68 -3.51
CA GLY A 19 14.99 2.67 -4.60
C GLY A 19 14.19 2.23 -5.83
N ARG A 20 14.34 0.96 -6.25
CA ARG A 20 13.57 0.42 -7.39
C ARG A 20 12.07 0.39 -7.13
N LEU A 21 11.65 0.01 -5.92
CA LEU A 21 10.23 -0.03 -5.57
C LEU A 21 9.64 1.37 -5.44
N ILE A 22 10.37 2.32 -4.87
CA ILE A 22 9.98 3.72 -4.68
C ILE A 22 9.78 4.42 -6.03
N ALA A 23 10.55 4.09 -7.07
CA ALA A 23 10.30 4.59 -8.43
C ALA A 23 8.89 4.20 -8.94
N GLY A 24 8.31 3.11 -8.45
CA GLY A 24 6.92 2.73 -8.76
C GLY A 24 5.86 3.70 -8.21
N ILE A 25 6.23 4.68 -7.39
CA ILE A 25 5.35 5.74 -6.88
C ILE A 25 5.07 6.80 -7.97
N ASP A 26 5.93 6.95 -8.98
CA ASP A 26 5.78 7.94 -10.06
C ASP A 26 4.41 7.85 -10.76
N ARG A 27 3.78 6.67 -10.76
CA ARG A 27 2.42 6.47 -11.30
C ARG A 27 1.30 7.13 -10.47
N VAL A 28 1.63 7.67 -9.30
CA VAL A 28 0.70 8.33 -8.37
C VAL A 28 1.08 9.79 -8.20
N ILE A 29 2.32 10.05 -7.78
CA ILE A 29 2.90 11.39 -7.58
C ILE A 29 4.41 11.32 -7.83
N PRO A 30 5.09 12.43 -8.16
CA PRO A 30 6.55 12.50 -8.10
C PRO A 30 7.03 12.23 -6.66
N PRO A 31 7.78 11.14 -6.39
CA PRO A 31 8.12 10.74 -5.03
C PRO A 31 9.22 11.62 -4.44
N ASP A 32 9.04 11.98 -3.16
CA ASP A 32 10.16 12.37 -2.30
C ASP A 32 10.98 11.11 -1.99
N THR A 33 11.89 10.79 -2.92
CA THR A 33 12.68 9.56 -2.87
C THR A 33 13.51 9.48 -1.59
N ALA A 34 14.04 10.61 -1.10
CA ALA A 34 14.84 10.64 0.12
C ALA A 34 13.99 10.27 1.35
N LEU A 35 12.81 10.88 1.50
CA LEU A 35 11.88 10.59 2.60
C LEU A 35 11.50 9.11 2.66
N PHE A 36 11.09 8.54 1.53
CA PHE A 36 10.64 7.16 1.49
C PHE A 36 11.79 6.17 1.64
N HIS A 37 12.94 6.47 1.05
CA HIS A 37 14.13 5.62 1.14
C HIS A 37 14.63 5.55 2.57
N GLU A 38 14.73 6.69 3.26
CA GLU A 38 15.10 6.74 4.67
C GLU A 38 14.15 5.91 5.54
N ALA A 39 12.83 6.01 5.31
CA ALA A 39 11.84 5.24 6.05
C ALA A 39 12.03 3.72 5.89
N VAL A 40 12.32 3.26 4.67
CA VAL A 40 12.56 1.83 4.39
C VAL A 40 13.90 1.37 4.97
N VAL A 41 14.97 2.15 4.83
CA VAL A 41 16.29 1.83 5.39
C VAL A 41 16.26 1.81 6.92
N ARG A 42 15.57 2.76 7.54
CA ARG A 42 15.41 2.85 9.00
C ARG A 42 14.60 1.69 9.56
N ALA A 43 13.55 1.26 8.86
CA ALA A 43 12.82 0.06 9.23
C ALA A 43 13.67 -1.21 9.02
N GLY A 44 14.43 -1.27 7.93
CA GLY A 44 15.17 -2.45 7.47
C GLY A 44 14.25 -3.55 6.93
N ALA A 45 14.83 -4.54 6.26
CA ALA A 45 14.07 -5.70 5.78
C ALA A 45 13.32 -6.39 6.94
N PRO A 46 12.14 -6.98 6.68
CA PRO A 46 11.52 -7.91 7.62
C PRO A 46 12.48 -9.06 7.96
N ALA A 47 12.63 -9.38 9.24
CA ALA A 47 13.47 -10.51 9.63
C ALA A 47 12.90 -11.84 9.11
N GLY A 48 13.73 -12.88 9.01
CA GLY A 48 13.31 -14.19 8.46
C GLY A 48 12.12 -14.85 9.18
N GLY A 49 11.80 -14.47 10.41
CA GLY A 49 10.60 -14.93 11.14
C GLY A 49 9.39 -13.98 11.04
N GLN A 50 9.56 -12.77 10.52
CA GLN A 50 8.54 -11.73 10.48
C GLN A 50 7.85 -11.70 9.12
N PRO A 51 6.51 -11.85 9.07
CA PRO A 51 5.78 -11.82 7.81
C PRO A 51 5.61 -10.40 7.25
N LEU A 52 5.61 -9.39 8.13
CA LEU A 52 5.57 -7.98 7.77
C LEU A 52 6.34 -7.14 8.79
N ARG A 53 6.68 -5.91 8.40
CA ARG A 53 7.28 -4.89 9.25
C ARG A 53 6.64 -3.54 8.97
N TYR A 54 6.21 -2.83 10.00
CA TYR A 54 5.66 -1.49 9.83
C TYR A 54 6.77 -0.47 9.56
N LEU A 55 6.47 0.50 8.71
CA LEU A 55 7.35 1.62 8.39
C LEU A 55 7.11 2.77 9.37
N PRO A 56 8.15 3.57 9.68
CA PRO A 56 7.97 4.82 10.41
C PRO A 56 7.17 5.83 9.57
N TYR A 57 6.68 6.88 10.22
CA TYR A 57 5.94 7.95 9.56
C TYR A 57 6.77 8.61 8.44
N ASN A 58 6.21 8.70 7.24
CA ASN A 58 6.89 9.12 6.01
C ASN A 58 5.91 9.77 5.02
N ARG A 59 5.09 10.70 5.49
CA ARG A 59 4.01 11.27 4.69
C ARG A 59 4.51 12.31 3.69
N GLN A 60 4.17 12.12 2.42
CA GLN A 60 4.30 13.14 1.38
C GLN A 60 2.91 13.67 0.99
N ILE A 61 2.81 14.98 0.80
CA ILE A 61 1.62 15.65 0.27
C ILE A 61 2.01 16.32 -1.04
N HIS A 62 1.23 16.10 -2.08
CA HIS A 62 1.39 16.71 -3.39
C HIS A 62 0.06 17.30 -3.81
N SER A 63 0.05 18.55 -4.26
CA SER A 63 -1.16 19.24 -4.73
C SER A 63 -0.99 19.58 -6.20
N ASP A 64 -1.95 19.15 -7.01
CA ASP A 64 -2.04 19.49 -8.43
C ASP A 64 -3.45 20.02 -8.72
N GLY A 65 -3.55 21.33 -8.89
CA GLY A 65 -4.82 22.03 -9.10
C GLY A 65 -5.86 21.76 -8.00
N ASP A 66 -6.98 21.13 -8.40
CA ASP A 66 -8.10 20.79 -7.52
C ASP A 66 -7.94 19.41 -6.84
N VAL A 67 -6.79 18.74 -6.98
CA VAL A 67 -6.49 17.44 -6.40
C VAL A 67 -5.33 17.53 -5.41
N THR A 68 -5.56 17.18 -4.15
CA THR A 68 -4.51 16.95 -3.16
C THR A 68 -4.31 15.45 -2.97
N THR A 69 -3.11 14.96 -3.25
CA THR A 69 -2.71 13.57 -3.01
C THR A 69 -1.81 13.49 -1.78
N THR A 70 -2.18 12.65 -0.82
CA THR A 70 -1.37 12.29 0.34
C THR A 70 -0.95 10.83 0.21
N LEU A 71 0.35 10.57 0.32
CA LEU A 71 0.93 9.23 0.30
C LEU A 71 1.68 8.94 1.59
N SER A 72 1.59 7.71 2.09
CA SER A 72 2.43 7.22 3.18
C SER A 72 2.74 5.75 2.95
N LEU A 73 4.00 5.33 3.06
CA LEU A 73 4.35 3.91 3.02
C LEU A 73 4.21 3.35 4.43
N VAL A 74 3.45 2.27 4.58
CA VAL A 74 3.02 1.80 5.90
C VAL A 74 3.61 0.45 6.29
N VAL A 75 3.85 -0.44 5.33
CA VAL A 75 4.23 -1.83 5.63
C VAL A 75 5.20 -2.36 4.59
N LEU A 76 6.21 -3.10 5.05
CA LEU A 76 7.04 -4.01 4.27
C LEU A 76 6.51 -5.44 4.45
N PHE A 77 6.20 -6.11 3.36
CA PHE A 77 5.80 -7.51 3.34
C PHE A 77 6.99 -8.40 3.01
N ASN A 78 7.20 -9.48 3.76
CA ASN A 78 8.27 -10.43 3.51
C ASN A 78 7.88 -11.43 2.40
N ASN A 79 8.39 -11.22 1.19
CA ASN A 79 8.05 -12.03 0.01
C ASN A 79 8.37 -13.51 0.22
N LEU A 80 9.51 -13.82 0.87
CA LEU A 80 9.95 -15.18 1.20
C LEU A 80 9.02 -15.93 2.16
N ARG A 81 8.11 -15.21 2.82
CA ARG A 81 7.16 -15.77 3.79
C ARG A 81 5.71 -15.57 3.38
N MET A 82 5.42 -15.04 2.19
CA MET A 82 4.06 -14.79 1.73
C MET A 82 3.22 -16.09 1.67
N GLU A 83 3.84 -17.23 1.39
CA GLU A 83 3.14 -18.51 1.43
C GLU A 83 2.68 -18.91 2.85
N ARG A 84 3.42 -18.51 3.89
CA ARG A 84 2.99 -18.73 5.28
C ARG A 84 1.98 -17.70 5.74
N PHE A 85 1.83 -16.63 4.96
CA PHE A 85 0.85 -15.58 5.18
C PHE A 85 -0.53 -15.94 4.62
N PHE A 86 -0.66 -17.05 3.86
CA PHE A 86 -1.94 -17.60 3.45
C PHE A 86 -2.79 -17.91 4.68
N LEU A 87 -3.94 -17.25 4.78
CA LEU A 87 -5.01 -17.71 5.64
C LEU A 87 -5.82 -18.77 4.88
N LYS A 88 -5.83 -20.01 5.39
CA LYS A 88 -6.65 -21.12 4.88
C LYS A 88 -7.58 -21.64 5.97
N GLY A 89 -8.74 -22.17 5.57
CA GLY A 89 -9.66 -22.89 6.44
C GLY A 89 -10.20 -22.03 7.59
N PHE A 90 -10.09 -22.53 8.83
CA PHE A 90 -10.62 -21.87 10.02
C PHE A 90 -9.98 -20.49 10.29
N ARG A 91 -8.66 -20.35 10.07
CA ARG A 91 -7.95 -19.07 10.25
C ARG A 91 -8.43 -17.98 9.29
N GLU A 92 -8.81 -18.37 8.08
CA GLU A 92 -9.42 -17.48 7.09
C GLU A 92 -10.80 -17.00 7.57
N LYS A 93 -11.65 -17.91 8.05
CA LYS A 93 -12.98 -17.58 8.59
C LYS A 93 -12.86 -16.65 9.80
N LEU A 94 -11.97 -16.95 10.74
CA LEU A 94 -11.77 -16.14 11.94
C LEU A 94 -11.22 -14.75 11.62
N SER A 95 -10.22 -14.65 10.74
CA SER A 95 -9.71 -13.35 10.26
C SER A 95 -10.80 -12.55 9.55
N ARG A 96 -11.61 -13.19 8.71
CA ARG A 96 -12.73 -12.52 8.05
C ARG A 96 -13.73 -11.95 9.06
N LEU A 97 -13.97 -12.65 10.17
CA LEU A 97 -14.86 -12.25 11.24
C LEU A 97 -14.26 -11.10 12.07
N VAL A 98 -13.05 -11.27 12.61
CA VAL A 98 -12.38 -10.27 13.46
C VAL A 98 -12.19 -8.95 12.72
N PHE A 99 -11.69 -9.00 11.48
CA PHE A 99 -11.47 -7.79 10.70
C PHE A 99 -12.75 -7.26 10.02
N LYS A 100 -13.91 -7.95 10.10
CA LYS A 100 -15.20 -7.38 9.61
C LYS A 100 -15.57 -6.14 10.40
N PHE A 101 -15.11 -6.07 11.65
CA PHE A 101 -15.38 -4.99 12.58
C PHE A 101 -14.22 -3.99 12.71
N SER A 102 -13.11 -4.18 11.99
CA SER A 102 -12.03 -3.17 12.02
C SER A 102 -12.44 -1.95 11.20
N PHE A 103 -12.55 -0.81 11.89
CA PHE A 103 -12.78 0.49 11.28
C PHE A 103 -11.48 1.14 10.76
N ASN A 104 -10.32 0.56 11.06
CA ASN A 104 -9.02 1.06 10.62
C ASN A 104 -8.78 0.69 9.14
N ILE A 105 -8.50 1.70 8.32
CA ILE A 105 -8.25 1.55 6.89
C ILE A 105 -7.01 0.69 6.62
N MET A 106 -5.95 0.85 7.42
CA MET A 106 -4.72 0.08 7.27
C MET A 106 -4.98 -1.41 7.49
N ASP A 107 -5.64 -1.76 8.59
CA ASP A 107 -5.98 -3.15 8.91
C ASP A 107 -6.87 -3.77 7.83
N ARG A 108 -7.81 -2.99 7.29
CA ARG A 108 -8.65 -3.43 6.17
C ARG A 108 -7.81 -3.77 4.95
N PHE A 109 -6.84 -2.94 4.57
CA PHE A 109 -5.98 -3.22 3.41
C PHE A 109 -5.03 -4.40 3.66
N ILE A 110 -4.42 -4.51 4.84
CA ILE A 110 -3.59 -5.68 5.20
C ILE A 110 -4.42 -6.96 5.12
N ARG A 111 -5.66 -6.92 5.64
CA ARG A 111 -6.58 -8.06 5.55
C ARG A 111 -6.93 -8.38 4.10
N SER A 112 -7.19 -7.39 3.24
CA SER A 112 -7.44 -7.63 1.82
C SER A 112 -6.25 -8.30 1.13
N VAL A 113 -5.02 -7.85 1.42
CA VAL A 113 -3.80 -8.52 0.91
C VAL A 113 -3.73 -9.98 1.39
N ARG A 114 -4.00 -10.24 2.68
CA ARG A 114 -3.98 -11.62 3.25
C ARG A 114 -5.01 -12.56 2.64
N LEU A 115 -6.12 -12.04 2.15
CA LEU A 115 -7.21 -12.82 1.58
C LEU A 115 -7.09 -12.99 0.07
N ASP A 116 -6.24 -12.20 -0.59
CA ASP A 116 -6.04 -12.26 -2.03
C ASP A 116 -4.93 -13.25 -2.38
N ARG A 117 -5.35 -14.47 -2.77
CA ARG A 117 -4.41 -15.56 -3.08
C ARG A 117 -3.51 -15.23 -4.27
N LYS A 118 -4.04 -14.57 -5.28
CA LYS A 118 -3.28 -14.27 -6.51
C LYS A 118 -2.26 -13.17 -6.24
N LEU A 119 -2.62 -12.14 -5.50
CA LEU A 119 -1.66 -11.11 -5.06
C LEU A 119 -0.53 -11.72 -4.22
N LEU A 120 -0.86 -12.60 -3.27
CA LEU A 120 0.17 -13.27 -2.45
C LEU A 120 1.10 -14.17 -3.28
N GLN A 121 0.59 -14.86 -4.31
CA GLN A 121 1.41 -15.63 -5.24
C GLN A 121 2.35 -14.73 -6.04
N ILE A 122 1.86 -13.60 -6.54
CA ILE A 122 2.68 -12.59 -7.23
C ILE A 122 3.79 -12.08 -6.31
N MET A 123 3.46 -11.78 -5.05
CA MET A 123 4.44 -11.32 -4.07
C MET A 123 5.45 -12.41 -3.70
N ALA A 124 5.03 -13.67 -3.60
CA ALA A 124 5.91 -14.80 -3.30
C ALA A 124 6.91 -15.08 -4.44
N GLY A 125 6.48 -14.89 -5.70
CA GLY A 125 7.31 -15.06 -6.90
C GLY A 125 8.10 -13.81 -7.30
N ALA A 126 7.99 -12.70 -6.58
CA ALA A 126 8.68 -11.46 -6.91
C ALA A 126 10.20 -11.58 -6.70
N ALA A 127 10.99 -10.91 -7.55
CA ALA A 127 12.46 -10.99 -7.53
C ALA A 127 13.13 -10.31 -6.32
N GLY A 128 12.36 -9.70 -5.42
CA GLY A 128 12.86 -9.00 -4.22
C GLY A 128 12.45 -9.69 -2.92
N GLU A 129 13.21 -9.49 -1.85
CA GLU A 129 12.94 -10.08 -0.53
C GLU A 129 11.70 -9.47 0.14
N PHE A 130 11.32 -8.25 -0.23
CA PHE A 130 10.14 -7.59 0.28
C PHE A 130 9.38 -6.80 -0.77
N SER A 131 8.10 -6.57 -0.47
CA SER A 131 7.22 -5.65 -1.19
C SER A 131 6.77 -4.54 -0.25
N ILE A 132 6.44 -3.36 -0.79
CA ILE A 132 5.99 -2.22 0.02
C ILE A 132 4.50 -2.01 -0.19
N MET A 133 3.77 -1.77 0.89
CA MET A 133 2.42 -1.23 0.85
C MET A 133 2.38 0.18 1.39
N GLY A 134 1.77 1.08 0.64
CA GLY A 134 1.41 2.42 1.05
C GLY A 134 -0.10 2.63 1.09
N ILE A 135 -0.49 3.78 1.62
CA ILE A 135 -1.86 4.27 1.59
C ILE A 135 -1.85 5.58 0.81
N VAL A 136 -2.66 5.64 -0.23
CA VAL A 136 -2.91 6.86 -0.99
C VAL A 136 -4.26 7.42 -0.60
N GLN A 137 -4.30 8.72 -0.31
CA GLN A 137 -5.52 9.49 -0.16
C GLN A 137 -5.51 10.62 -1.21
N GLN A 138 -6.51 10.64 -2.08
CA GLN A 138 -6.73 11.75 -3.01
C GLN A 138 -7.97 12.51 -2.57
N ASP A 139 -7.82 13.79 -2.29
CA ASP A 139 -8.88 14.74 -2.01
C ASP A 139 -9.08 15.60 -3.26
N GLU A 140 -10.23 15.47 -3.92
CA GLU A 140 -10.55 16.17 -5.17
C GLU A 140 -11.70 17.16 -4.94
N ILE A 141 -11.58 18.35 -5.51
CA ILE A 141 -12.62 19.37 -5.55
C ILE A 141 -13.28 19.32 -6.93
N VAL A 142 -14.43 18.66 -7.02
CA VAL A 142 -15.23 18.62 -8.25
C VAL A 142 -16.06 19.90 -8.34
N ARG A 143 -15.76 20.75 -9.33
CA ARG A 143 -16.51 21.96 -9.66
C ARG A 143 -17.46 21.67 -10.84
N ARG A 144 -18.78 21.71 -10.62
CA ARG A 144 -19.78 21.62 -11.70
C ARG A 144 -20.76 22.77 -11.59
N ARG A 145 -20.72 23.71 -12.54
CA ARG A 145 -21.58 24.92 -12.63
C ARG A 145 -21.67 25.67 -11.29
N PHE A 146 -22.66 25.35 -10.46
CA PHE A 146 -22.91 25.98 -9.14
C PHE A 146 -22.64 25.07 -7.94
N ILE A 147 -22.22 23.82 -8.16
CA ILE A 147 -21.99 22.83 -7.11
C ILE A 147 -20.48 22.60 -6.95
N ARG A 148 -19.97 22.86 -5.74
CA ARG A 148 -18.63 22.47 -5.31
C ARG A 148 -18.75 21.23 -4.42
N ARG A 149 -18.27 20.08 -4.89
CA ARG A 149 -18.26 18.82 -4.13
C ARG A 149 -16.83 18.43 -3.80
N ARG A 150 -16.57 18.03 -2.57
CA ARG A 150 -15.29 17.40 -2.21
C ARG A 150 -15.45 15.89 -2.17
N THR A 151 -14.64 15.19 -2.96
CA THR A 151 -14.52 13.73 -3.00
C THR A 151 -13.21 13.33 -2.38
N ARG A 152 -13.21 12.20 -1.68
CA ARG A 152 -12.01 11.57 -1.12
C ARG A 152 -11.95 10.14 -1.60
N LEU A 153 -10.85 9.77 -2.24
CA LEU A 153 -10.53 8.41 -2.63
C LEU A 153 -9.37 7.92 -1.75
N ILE A 154 -9.51 6.74 -1.14
CA ILE A 154 -8.45 6.13 -0.32
C ILE A 154 -8.21 4.72 -0.82
N TYR A 155 -6.98 4.35 -1.18
CA TYR A 155 -6.66 3.03 -1.70
C TYR A 155 -5.26 2.58 -1.27
N PRO A 156 -5.01 1.25 -1.22
CA PRO A 156 -3.66 0.77 -0.98
C PRO A 156 -2.82 0.95 -2.24
N LEU A 157 -1.55 1.30 -2.07
CA LEU A 157 -0.54 1.25 -3.13
C LEU A 157 0.36 0.06 -2.86
N MET A 158 0.51 -0.85 -3.82
CA MET A 158 1.39 -1.99 -3.76
C MET A 158 2.58 -1.77 -4.69
N LEU A 159 3.78 -1.85 -4.12
CA LEU A 159 5.05 -1.77 -4.85
C LEU A 159 5.69 -3.16 -4.73
N VAL A 160 5.55 -3.94 -5.79
CA VAL A 160 6.04 -5.33 -5.89
C VAL A 160 7.04 -5.40 -7.03
N SER A 161 8.19 -6.03 -6.79
CA SER A 161 9.24 -6.19 -7.79
C SER A 161 8.90 -7.30 -8.79
N THR A 162 7.97 -7.03 -9.70
CA THR A 162 7.59 -7.92 -10.82
C THR A 162 8.00 -7.33 -12.18
N SER A 163 8.50 -8.20 -13.06
CA SER A 163 8.82 -7.90 -14.46
C SER A 163 7.64 -8.17 -15.41
N ASP A 164 6.64 -8.95 -15.01
CA ASP A 164 5.58 -9.40 -15.91
C ASP A 164 4.37 -8.43 -15.91
N ALA A 165 3.84 -8.16 -17.10
CA ALA A 165 2.74 -7.21 -17.28
C ALA A 165 1.44 -7.68 -16.62
N ALA A 166 1.15 -8.97 -16.67
CA ALA A 166 -0.07 -9.55 -16.09
C ALA A 166 -0.16 -9.34 -14.57
N SER A 167 0.96 -9.47 -13.86
CA SER A 167 1.05 -9.18 -12.43
C SER A 167 0.88 -7.70 -12.13
N ARG A 168 1.48 -6.82 -12.93
CA ARG A 168 1.32 -5.36 -12.76
C ARG A 168 -0.14 -4.94 -12.95
N ASP A 169 -0.80 -5.46 -13.98
CA ASP A 169 -2.22 -5.21 -14.23
C ASP A 169 -3.09 -5.72 -13.09
N TYR A 170 -2.80 -6.93 -12.60
CA TYR A 170 -3.53 -7.50 -11.47
C TYR A 170 -3.36 -6.66 -10.20
N ILE A 171 -2.14 -6.20 -9.91
CA ILE A 171 -1.87 -5.30 -8.78
C ILE A 171 -2.70 -4.02 -8.92
N GLY A 172 -2.68 -3.38 -10.10
CA GLY A 172 -3.49 -2.19 -10.35
C GLY A 172 -4.99 -2.43 -10.18
N GLN A 173 -5.49 -3.60 -10.62
CA GLN A 173 -6.89 -4.00 -10.39
C GLN A 173 -7.18 -4.19 -8.91
N PHE A 174 -6.31 -4.88 -8.17
CA PHE A 174 -6.45 -5.07 -6.73
C PHE A 174 -6.57 -3.72 -6.00
N GLU A 175 -5.67 -2.78 -6.28
CA GLU A 175 -5.68 -1.44 -5.66
C GLU A 175 -7.00 -0.70 -5.90
N ARG A 176 -7.50 -0.74 -7.15
CA ARG A 176 -8.79 -0.14 -7.52
C ARG A 176 -9.97 -0.81 -6.81
N HIS A 177 -9.98 -2.13 -6.71
CA HIS A 177 -11.04 -2.88 -6.02
C HIS A 177 -11.08 -2.58 -4.52
N GLN A 178 -9.92 -2.32 -3.91
CA GLN A 178 -9.84 -1.94 -2.50
C GLN A 178 -10.13 -0.46 -2.25
N ALA A 179 -10.33 0.35 -3.29
CA ALA A 179 -10.52 1.78 -3.14
C ALA A 179 -11.82 2.13 -2.39
N ILE A 180 -11.69 3.09 -1.47
CA ILE A 180 -12.76 3.62 -0.63
C ILE A 180 -13.07 5.03 -1.11
N ARG A 181 -14.26 5.20 -1.66
CA ARG A 181 -14.79 6.52 -2.04
C ARG A 181 -15.59 7.12 -0.90
N LYS A 182 -15.31 8.37 -0.59
CA LYS A 182 -16.00 9.19 0.41
C LYS A 182 -16.38 10.52 -0.23
N ILE A 183 -17.54 11.05 0.14
CA ILE A 183 -18.02 12.35 -0.31
C ILE A 183 -18.23 13.22 0.91
N LYS A 184 -17.67 14.43 0.89
CA LYS A 184 -17.93 15.41 1.95
C LYS A 184 -19.40 15.82 1.89
N ILE A 185 -20.06 15.77 3.03
CA ILE A 185 -21.43 16.27 3.15
C ILE A 185 -21.34 17.80 3.22
N PRO A 186 -22.08 18.54 2.37
CA PRO A 186 -22.13 20.00 2.46
C PRO A 186 -22.52 20.45 3.87
N LEU A 187 -21.89 21.51 4.39
CA LEU A 187 -22.18 22.13 5.70
C LEU A 187 -21.94 21.26 6.94
N LEU A 188 -21.48 20.02 6.80
CA LEU A 188 -21.12 19.14 7.92
C LEU A 188 -19.63 18.77 7.87
N PRO A 189 -18.97 18.55 9.02
CA PRO A 189 -17.57 18.10 9.07
C PRO A 189 -17.40 16.62 8.65
N PHE A 190 -18.49 15.95 8.23
CA PHE A 190 -18.53 14.51 7.99
C PHE A 190 -18.42 14.13 6.51
N TYR A 191 -17.93 12.91 6.28
CA TYR A 191 -17.87 12.27 4.97
C TYR A 191 -18.80 11.05 4.94
N ARG A 192 -19.63 10.93 3.89
CA ARG A 192 -20.44 9.74 3.63
C ARG A 192 -19.70 8.78 2.69
N LYS A 193 -19.89 7.47 2.84
CA LYS A 193 -19.42 6.47 1.87
C LYS A 193 -20.06 6.77 0.50
N GLY A 194 -19.23 6.96 -0.51
CA GLY A 194 -19.67 7.23 -1.88
C GLY A 194 -20.10 5.96 -2.62
N PRO A 195 -20.75 6.11 -3.79
CA PRO A 195 -21.03 4.97 -4.66
C PRO A 195 -19.69 4.29 -5.02
N GLN A 196 -19.59 3.01 -4.69
CA GLN A 196 -18.53 2.13 -5.16
C GLN A 196 -18.88 1.83 -6.62
N ASN A 197 -17.97 2.08 -7.56
CA ASN A 197 -18.21 1.68 -8.95
C ASN A 197 -18.11 0.16 -9.02
N ASP A 198 -19.19 -0.54 -8.66
CA ASP A 198 -19.43 -1.92 -9.04
C ASP A 198 -20.06 -1.88 -10.44
N LYS A 199 -19.31 -1.46 -11.46
CA LYS A 199 -19.76 -1.56 -12.85
C LYS A 199 -18.61 -1.88 -13.81
N LYS A 200 -18.68 -3.13 -14.27
CA LYS A 200 -18.11 -3.80 -15.45
C LYS A 200 -16.62 -4.04 -15.48
#